data_AF-A0A1J5I3S7-F1
#
_entry.id   AF-A0A1J5I3S7-F1
#
_cell.length_a   1.000
_cell.length_b   1.000
_cell.length_c   1.000
_cell.angle_alpha   90.00
_cell.angle_beta   90.00
_cell.angle_gamma   90.00
#
_symmetry.space_group_name_H-M   'P 1'
#
loop_
_entity.id
_entity.type
_entity.pdbx_description
1 polymer ?
#
loop_
_entity_poly.entity_id
_entity_poly.type
_entity_poly.pdbx_seq_one_letter_code
_entity_poly.pdbx_strand_id
1 'polypeptide(L)'
;MSNLIHATITIPEDIYTQARIVAAYNQTSFSQFVSNTLKNGINIQSASTTKDPFRLAGSLHLGVNRSIHRNEIYDDKLRKKMGY
;
A
#
# COMPACT_ATOMS: atom_id res chain seq x y z
N MET A 1 19.49 18.60 10.51
CA MET A 1 20.46 18.08 9.53
C MET A 1 20.10 16.63 9.25
N SER A 2 19.91 16.25 7.99
CA SER A 2 19.70 14.83 7.65
C SER A 2 21.00 14.06 7.87
N ASN A 3 20.94 12.95 8.61
CA ASN A 3 22.09 12.07 8.76
C ASN A 3 22.40 11.41 7.41
N LEU A 4 23.51 11.81 6.80
CA LEU A 4 24.01 11.22 5.57
C LEU A 4 24.78 9.94 5.94
N ILE A 5 24.27 8.78 5.52
CA ILE A 5 24.90 7.49 5.78
C ILE A 5 25.61 7.05 4.50
N HIS A 6 26.92 6.85 4.58
CA HIS A 6 27.71 6.28 3.50
C HIS A 6 27.80 4.77 3.67
N ALA A 7 27.45 4.04 2.61
CA ALA A 7 27.59 2.59 2.55
C ALA A 7 28.50 2.21 1.39
N THR A 8 29.40 1.26 1.62
CA THR A 8 30.23 0.66 0.59
C THR A 8 29.69 -0.74 0.31
N ILE A 9 29.48 -1.06 -0.96
CA ILE A 9 28.98 -2.37 -1.40
C ILE A 9 29.94 -2.95 -2.43
N THR A 10 30.09 -4.27 -2.41
CA THR A 10 30.84 -5.00 -3.44
C THR A 10 29.85 -5.56 -4.43
N ILE A 11 29.99 -5.19 -5.70
CA ILE A 11 29.13 -5.65 -6.78
C ILE A 11 29.99 -6.11 -7.98
N PRO A 12 29.47 -7.05 -8.79
CA PRO A 12 30.08 -7.41 -10.07
C PRO A 12 30.30 -6.19 -10.98
N GLU A 13 31.39 -6.21 -11.75
CA GLU A 13 31.81 -5.09 -12.60
C GLU A 13 30.83 -4.82 -13.76
N ASP A 14 30.29 -5.87 -14.34
CA ASP A 14 29.26 -5.81 -15.38
C ASP A 14 28.02 -5.05 -14.91
N ILE A 15 27.54 -5.33 -13.69
CA ILE A 15 26.39 -4.64 -13.11
C ILE A 15 26.72 -3.18 -12.81
N TYR A 16 27.93 -2.91 -12.29
CA TYR A 16 28.39 -1.55 -12.02
C TYR A 16 28.44 -0.69 -13.30
N THR A 17 29.02 -1.23 -14.38
CA THR A 17 29.16 -0.51 -15.65
C THR A 17 27.79 -0.18 -16.26
N GLN A 18 26.87 -1.14 -16.29
CA GLN A 18 25.50 -0.93 -16.76
C GLN A 18 24.79 0.16 -15.96
N ALA A 19 24.84 0.09 -14.63
CA ALA A 19 24.21 1.07 -13.76
C ALA A 19 24.80 2.47 -13.96
N ARG A 20 26.11 2.58 -14.20
CA ARG A 20 26.79 3.86 -14.49
C ARG A 20 26.35 4.46 -15.82
N ILE A 21 26.20 3.64 -16.87
CA ILE A 21 25.69 4.08 -18.18
C ILE A 21 24.27 4.63 -18.02
N VAL A 22 23.39 3.92 -17.29
CA VAL A 22 22.02 4.35 -17.05
C VAL A 22 21.97 5.65 -16.24
N ALA A 23 22.81 5.79 -15.22
CA ALA A 23 22.91 7.04 -14.45
C ALA A 23 23.33 8.23 -15.35
N ALA A 24 24.31 8.02 -16.23
CA ALA A 24 24.76 9.02 -17.20
C ALA A 24 23.66 9.40 -18.21
N TYR A 25 22.93 8.41 -18.74
CA TYR A 25 21.78 8.64 -19.63
C TYR A 25 20.72 9.51 -18.97
N ASN A 26 20.45 9.27 -17.68
CA ASN A 26 19.49 10.04 -16.89
C ASN A 26 20.03 11.38 -16.37
N GLN A 27 21.27 11.77 -16.72
CA GLN A 27 21.93 13.00 -16.26
C GLN A 27 21.97 13.13 -14.73
N THR A 28 22.06 12.01 -14.02
CA THR A 28 22.09 11.98 -12.54
C THR A 28 23.41 11.38 -12.05
N SER A 29 23.79 11.74 -10.82
CA SER A 29 24.94 11.09 -10.18
C SER A 29 24.61 9.63 -9.84
N PHE A 30 25.62 8.76 -9.88
CA PHE A 30 25.45 7.33 -9.55
C PHE A 30 24.83 7.12 -8.16
N SER A 31 25.27 7.88 -7.16
CA SER A 31 24.73 7.79 -5.79
C SER A 31 23.24 8.18 -5.73
N GLN A 32 22.84 9.23 -6.45
CA GLN A 32 21.43 9.63 -6.55
C GLN A 32 20.60 8.58 -7.30
N PHE A 33 21.13 8.05 -8.39
CA PHE A 33 20.48 6.98 -9.14
C PHE A 33 20.21 5.77 -8.25
N VAL A 34 21.23 5.26 -7.56
CA VAL A 34 21.11 4.12 -6.62
C VAL A 34 20.15 4.43 -5.47
N SER A 35 20.22 5.63 -4.90
CA SER A 35 19.32 6.03 -3.81
C SER A 35 17.85 6.08 -4.27
N ASN A 36 17.59 6.57 -5.47
CA ASN A 36 16.25 6.68 -6.03
C ASN A 36 15.68 5.30 -6.40
N THR A 37 16.50 4.43 -7.00
CA THR A 37 16.09 3.06 -7.33
C THR A 37 15.83 2.24 -6.07
N LEU A 38 16.66 2.36 -5.03
CA LEU A 38 16.42 1.74 -3.73
C LEU A 38 15.12 2.23 -3.08
N LYS A 39 14.89 3.55 -3.07
CA LYS A 39 13.62 4.11 -2.54
C LYS A 39 12.40 3.58 -3.28
N ASN A 40 12.47 3.51 -4.61
CA ASN A 40 11.38 2.99 -5.42
C ASN A 40 11.16 1.49 -5.20
N GLY A 41 12.23 0.69 -5.14
CA GLY A 41 12.14 -0.74 -4.83
C GLY A 41 11.53 -1.01 -3.46
N ILE A 42 11.99 -0.31 -2.43
CA ILE A 42 11.46 -0.44 -1.06
C ILE A 42 9.99 -0.02 -0.99
N ASN A 43 9.58 1.05 -1.70
CA ASN A 43 8.17 1.47 -1.76
C ASN A 43 7.26 0.44 -2.45
N ILE A 44 7.77 -0.25 -3.47
CA ILE A 44 7.02 -1.34 -4.12
C ILE A 44 6.85 -2.51 -3.14
N GLN A 45 7.86 -2.83 -2.33
CA GLN A 45 7.75 -3.85 -1.27
C GLN A 45 6.83 -3.42 -0.11
N SER A 46 6.89 -2.15 0.33
CA SER A 46 6.10 -1.67 1.48
C SER A 46 4.60 -1.51 1.17
N ALA A 47 4.23 -1.31 -0.10
CA ALA A 47 2.84 -1.32 -0.55
C ALA A 47 2.14 -2.68 -0.32
N SER A 48 2.89 -3.75 -0.02
CA SER A 48 2.34 -5.09 0.21
C SER A 48 1.81 -5.32 1.63
N THR A 49 2.08 -4.45 2.61
CA THR A 49 1.74 -4.73 4.01
C THR A 49 1.02 -3.56 4.65
N THR A 50 -0.31 -3.57 4.54
CA THR A 50 -1.34 -3.10 5.51
C THR A 50 -2.61 -2.71 4.75
N LYS A 51 -3.20 -3.67 4.02
CA LYS A 51 -4.65 -3.60 3.80
C LYS A 51 -5.29 -4.02 5.11
N ASP A 52 -5.50 -3.03 5.96
CA ASP A 52 -6.36 -3.12 7.13
C ASP A 52 -7.65 -3.87 6.69
N PRO A 53 -7.93 -5.08 7.21
CA PRO A 53 -9.07 -5.89 6.73
C PRO A 53 -10.40 -5.16 6.93
N PHE A 54 -10.43 -4.15 7.82
CA PHE A 54 -11.59 -3.29 8.07
C PHE A 54 -11.77 -2.16 7.06
N ARG A 55 -10.75 -1.77 6.26
CA ARG A 55 -10.93 -0.75 5.20
C ARG A 55 -11.74 -1.26 4.01
N LEU A 56 -11.79 -2.58 3.80
CA LEU A 56 -12.63 -3.20 2.77
C LEU A 56 -14.02 -3.61 3.29
N ALA A 57 -14.22 -3.66 4.61
CA ALA A 57 -15.50 -4.01 5.22
C ALA A 57 -16.61 -2.99 4.96
N GLY A 58 -16.28 -1.79 4.48
CA GLY A 58 -17.24 -0.72 4.17
C GLY A 58 -17.31 -0.27 2.70
N SER A 59 -16.45 -0.78 1.81
CA SER A 59 -16.36 -0.30 0.42
C SER A 59 -17.04 -1.20 -0.61
N LEU A 60 -17.57 -2.36 -0.20
CA LEU A 60 -18.40 -3.19 -1.07
C LEU A 60 -19.86 -2.71 -1.06
N HIS A 61 -20.12 -1.49 -1.54
CA HIS A 61 -21.48 -1.04 -1.89
C HIS A 61 -21.93 -1.69 -3.20
N LEU A 62 -22.00 -3.01 -3.21
CA LEU A 62 -22.67 -3.79 -4.25
C LEU A 62 -24.15 -3.86 -3.87
N GLY A 63 -24.90 -2.81 -4.21
CA GLY A 63 -26.32 -2.87 -4.56
C GLY A 63 -27.31 -3.59 -3.63
N VAL A 64 -27.04 -3.74 -2.33
CA VAL A 64 -28.05 -4.26 -1.38
C VAL A 64 -28.67 -3.13 -0.57
N ASN A 65 -29.94 -2.92 -0.89
CA ASN A 65 -30.86 -1.93 -0.36
C ASN A 65 -30.93 -2.00 1.18
N ARG A 66 -30.48 -0.92 1.84
CA ARG A 66 -30.62 -0.57 3.28
C ARG A 66 -30.31 -1.67 4.32
N SER A 67 -29.33 -1.40 5.17
CA SER A 67 -29.14 -2.13 6.42
C SER A 67 -30.40 -2.00 7.31
N ILE A 68 -31.16 -3.08 7.43
CA ILE A 68 -32.29 -3.20 8.37
C ILE A 68 -31.74 -2.93 9.76
N HIS A 69 -32.22 -1.86 10.41
CA HIS A 69 -31.73 -1.48 11.73
C HIS A 69 -32.22 -2.50 12.75
N ARG A 70 -31.39 -2.84 13.74
CA ARG A 70 -31.70 -3.84 14.78
C ARG A 70 -33.07 -3.61 15.44
N ASN A 71 -33.50 -2.35 15.54
CA ASN A 71 -34.79 -1.96 16.09
C ASN A 71 -35.97 -2.50 15.27
N GLU A 72 -35.85 -2.51 13.93
CA GLU A 72 -36.90 -3.01 13.02
C GLU A 72 -37.12 -4.51 13.19
N ILE A 73 -36.06 -5.27 13.53
CA ILE A 73 -36.15 -6.72 13.81
C ILE A 73 -36.88 -6.98 15.14
N TYR A 74 -36.65 -6.14 16.16
CA TYR A 74 -37.34 -6.28 17.44
C TYR A 74 -38.81 -5.91 17.34
N ASP A 75 -39.12 -4.83 16.60
CA ASP A 75 -40.49 -4.40 16.38
C ASP A 75 -41.28 -5.43 15.59
N ASP A 76 -40.70 -6.04 14.55
CA ASP A 76 -41.38 -7.08 13.77
C ASP A 76 -41.68 -8.34 14.62
N LYS A 77 -40.73 -8.73 15.49
CA LYS A 77 -40.95 -9.85 16.44
C LYS A 77 -41.99 -9.52 17.52
N LEU A 78 -42.01 -8.28 18.01
CA LEU A 78 -43.02 -7.83 18.98
C LEU A 78 -44.41 -7.78 18.34
N ARG A 79 -44.52 -7.26 17.12
CA ARG A 79 -45.78 -7.15 16.39
C ARG A 79 -46.41 -8.52 16.14
N LYS A 80 -45.59 -9.48 15.70
CA LYS A 80 -45.98 -10.88 15.50
C LYS A 80 -46.40 -11.58 16.79
N LYS A 81 -45.80 -11.22 17.93
CA LYS A 81 -46.17 -11.76 19.26
C LYS A 81 -47.45 -11.13 19.81
N MET A 82 -47.74 -9.88 19.44
CA MET A 82 -48.95 -9.15 19.82
C MET A 82 -50.15 -9.44 18.90
N GLY A 83 -49.98 -10.29 17.89
CA GLY A 83 -51.07 -10.77 17.02
C GLY A 83 -51.47 -9.83 15.88
N TYR A 84 -50.59 -8.91 15.47
CA TYR A 84 -50.77 -8.02 14.31
C TYR A 84 -49.91 -8.43 13.13
#